data_AF-A0ABD5BKX8-F1
#
_entry.id   AF-A0ABD5BKX8-F1
#
_cell.length_a   1.000
_cell.length_b   1.000
_cell.length_c   1.000
_cell.angle_alpha   90.00
_cell.angle_beta   90.00
_cell.angle_gamma   90.00
#
_symmetry.space_group_name_H-M   'P 1'
#
loop_
_entity.id
_entity.type
_entity.pdbx_description
1 polymer ?
#
loop_
_entity_poly.entity_id
_entity_poly.type
_entity_poly.pdbx_seq_one_letter_code
_entity_poly.pdbx_strand_id
1 'polypeptide(L)'
;ASWQLAVLSTAKKNQVLSVMADRLEANSEAILLANEQDMAQARATGMSEALLDRLLLTPARLAAIANDVRQVCRLNDPVGHVLDG
;
A
#
# COMPACT_ATOMS: atom_id res chain seq x y z
N ALA A 1 6.54 -12.92 12.76
CA ALA A 1 5.85 -11.67 12.36
C ALA A 1 4.47 -11.93 11.72
N SER A 2 4.33 -12.82 10.74
CA SER A 2 3.05 -13.06 10.03
C SER A 2 1.87 -13.50 10.93
N TRP A 3 2.12 -14.32 11.96
CA TRP A 3 1.07 -14.88 12.83
C TRP A 3 0.43 -13.88 13.82
N GLN A 4 1.12 -12.79 14.18
CA GLN A 4 0.56 -11.82 15.14
C GLN A 4 -0.51 -10.91 14.52
N LEU A 5 -0.51 -10.75 13.20
CA LEU A 5 -1.54 -9.99 12.49
C LEU A 5 -2.86 -10.78 12.39
N ALA A 6 -2.79 -12.12 12.38
CA ALA A 6 -3.94 -13.01 12.23
C ALA A 6 -4.84 -13.06 13.49
N VAL A 7 -4.28 -12.81 14.68
CA VAL A 7 -4.97 -12.90 15.99
C VAL A 7 -5.55 -11.54 16.44
N LEU A 8 -5.29 -10.46 15.71
CA LEU A 8 -5.93 -9.18 15.98
C LEU A 8 -7.39 -9.22 15.56
N SER A 9 -8.28 -8.70 16.41
CA SER A 9 -9.69 -8.51 16.03
C SER A 9 -9.77 -7.68 14.74
N THR A 10 -10.78 -7.92 13.91
CA THR A 10 -11.07 -7.15 12.68
C THR A 10 -10.97 -5.64 12.93
N ALA A 11 -11.49 -5.17 14.06
CA ALA A 11 -11.41 -3.77 14.47
C ALA A 11 -9.96 -3.25 14.59
N LYS A 12 -9.04 -4.04 15.14
CA LYS A 12 -7.65 -3.63 15.30
C LYS A 12 -6.85 -3.74 14.00
N LYS A 13 -7.15 -4.72 13.14
CA LYS A 13 -6.61 -4.79 11.77
C LYS A 13 -7.03 -3.56 10.96
N ASN A 14 -8.32 -3.21 11.00
CA ASN A 14 -8.86 -2.04 10.30
C ASN A 14 -8.26 -0.73 10.83
N GLN A 15 -8.05 -0.62 12.14
CA GLN A 15 -7.38 0.54 12.73
C GLN A 15 -5.94 0.68 12.23
N VAL A 16 -5.17 -0.42 12.19
CA VAL A 16 -3.78 -0.39 11.69
C VAL A 16 -3.73 0.02 10.22
N LEU A 17 -4.59 -0.56 9.38
CA LEU A 17 -4.66 -0.26 7.96
C LEU A 17 -5.08 1.20 7.70
N SER A 18 -6.04 1.74 8.46
CA SER A 18 -6.42 3.15 8.37
C SER A 18 -5.25 4.07 8.71
N VAL A 19 -4.52 3.78 9.80
CA VAL A 19 -3.34 4.56 10.19
C VAL A 19 -2.23 4.46 9.15
N MET A 20 -2.08 3.31 8.49
CA MET A 20 -1.13 3.15 7.37
C MET A 20 -1.51 4.05 6.19
N ALA A 21 -2.79 4.08 5.80
CA ALA A 21 -3.28 4.97 4.73
C ALA A 21 -3.02 6.44 5.05
N ASP A 22 -3.31 6.87 6.28
CA ASP A 22 -3.10 8.26 6.71
C ASP A 22 -1.61 8.61 6.72
N ARG A 23 -0.73 7.68 7.13
CA ARG A 23 0.73 7.87 7.09
C ARG A 23 1.27 7.96 5.66
N LEU A 24 0.72 7.20 4.72
CA LEU A 24 1.13 7.28 3.30
C LEU A 24 0.85 8.67 2.73
N GLU A 25 -0.31 9.24 3.04
CA GLU A 25 -0.67 10.60 2.59
C GLU A 25 0.17 11.68 3.30
N ALA A 26 0.32 11.58 4.62
CA ALA A 26 1.09 12.54 5.41
C ALA A 26 2.59 12.57 5.05
N ASN A 27 3.14 11.46 4.54
CA ASN A 27 4.55 11.36 4.12
C ASN A 27 4.70 11.32 2.60
N SER A 28 3.67 11.71 1.85
CA SER A 28 3.64 11.61 0.38
C SER A 28 4.81 12.30 -0.31
N GLU A 29 5.15 13.51 0.12
CA GLU A 29 6.28 14.26 -0.42
C GLU A 29 7.61 13.52 -0.24
N ALA A 30 7.87 13.00 0.96
CA ALA A 30 9.09 12.25 1.25
C ALA A 30 9.18 10.94 0.45
N ILE A 31 8.04 10.25 0.27
CA ILE A 31 7.95 9.02 -0.52
C ILE A 31 8.23 9.31 -2.01
N LEU A 32 7.65 10.39 -2.55
CA LEU A 32 7.85 10.77 -3.95
C LEU A 32 9.30 11.18 -4.21
N LEU A 33 9.91 11.97 -3.31
CA LEU A 33 11.32 12.34 -3.42
C LEU A 33 12.24 11.12 -3.41
N ALA A 34 11.97 10.13 -2.55
CA ALA A 34 12.72 8.88 -2.55
C ALA A 34 12.52 8.09 -3.85
N ASN A 35 11.28 8.01 -4.37
CA ASN A 35 11.00 7.34 -5.63
C ASN A 35 11.70 7.99 -6.83
N GLU A 36 11.86 9.31 -6.84
CA GLU A 36 12.62 10.00 -7.88
C GLU A 36 14.10 9.57 -7.90
N GLN A 37 14.70 9.35 -6.72
CA GLN A 37 16.07 8.84 -6.60
C GLN A 37 16.15 7.39 -7.11
N ASP A 38 15.18 6.55 -6.75
CA ASP A 38 15.08 5.17 -7.25
C ASP A 38 14.91 5.14 -8.78
N MET A 39 14.10 6.04 -9.34
CA MET A 39 13.88 6.17 -10.78
C MET A 39 15.17 6.59 -11.51
N ALA A 40 15.94 7.52 -10.94
CA ALA A 40 17.23 7.91 -11.49
C ALA A 40 18.21 6.73 -11.52
N GLN A 41 18.28 5.96 -10.43
CA GLN A 41 19.11 4.76 -10.35
C GLN A 41 18.64 3.66 -11.33
N ALA A 42 17.33 3.42 -11.42
CA ALA A 42 16.73 2.43 -12.31
C ALA A 42 16.96 2.74 -13.79
N ARG A 43 16.93 4.03 -14.16
CA ARG A 43 17.31 4.48 -15.51
C ARG A 43 18.80 4.24 -15.77
N ALA A 44 19.66 4.51 -14.79
CA ALA A 44 21.10 4.29 -14.91
C ALA A 44 21.48 2.80 -15.04
N THR A 45 20.71 1.89 -14.44
CA THR A 45 20.90 0.43 -14.55
C THR A 45 20.30 -0.17 -15.84
N GLY A 46 19.67 0.64 -16.68
CA GLY A 46 19.09 0.20 -17.95
C GLY A 46 17.80 -0.61 -17.80
N MET A 47 17.01 -0.37 -16.74
CA MET A 47 15.70 -1.01 -16.60
C MET A 47 14.79 -0.65 -17.79
N SER A 48 13.95 -1.61 -18.20
CA SER A 48 13.00 -1.40 -19.28
C SER A 48 11.93 -0.36 -18.90
N GLU A 49 11.43 0.37 -19.89
CA GLU A 49 10.36 1.36 -19.68
C GLU A 49 9.11 0.77 -19.00
N ALA A 50 8.77 -0.49 -19.29
CA ALA A 50 7.65 -1.17 -18.62
C ALA A 50 7.88 -1.38 -17.11
N LEU A 51 9.13 -1.60 -16.69
CA LEU A 51 9.47 -1.73 -15.27
C LEU A 51 9.61 -0.36 -14.60
N LEU A 52 10.10 0.65 -15.33
CA LEU A 52 10.14 2.03 -14.86
C LEU A 52 8.73 2.58 -14.62
N ASP A 53 7.77 2.32 -15.50
CA ASP A 53 6.37 2.71 -15.29
C ASP A 53 5.77 2.03 -14.06
N ARG A 54 6.11 0.76 -13.79
CA ARG A 54 5.67 0.08 -12.55
C ARG A 54 6.32 0.62 -11.29
N LEU A 55 7.56 1.10 -11.38
CA LEU A 55 8.30 1.68 -10.26
C LEU A 55 7.83 3.11 -9.96
N LEU A 56 7.37 3.84 -10.98
CA LEU A 56 6.96 5.23 -10.86
C LEU A 56 5.77 5.40 -9.90
N LEU A 57 6.00 6.19 -8.86
CA LEU A 57 4.97 6.73 -7.98
C LEU A 57 4.65 8.17 -8.39
N THR A 58 3.37 8.49 -8.37
CA THR A 58 2.86 9.85 -8.57
C THR A 58 1.92 10.19 -7.41
N PRO A 59 1.65 11.48 -7.14
CA PRO A 59 0.68 11.86 -6.11
C PRO A 59 -0.66 11.15 -6.27
N ALA A 60 -1.14 11.03 -7.51
CA ALA A 60 -2.39 10.34 -7.83
C ALA A 60 -2.32 8.83 -7.53
N ARG A 61 -1.22 8.16 -7.89
CA ARG A 61 -1.04 6.73 -7.58
C ARG A 61 -0.92 6.48 -6.08
N LEU A 62 -0.22 7.35 -5.35
CA LEU A 62 -0.08 7.22 -3.90
C LEU A 62 -1.41 7.45 -3.18
N ALA A 63 -2.19 8.45 -3.60
CA ALA A 63 -3.53 8.67 -3.08
C ALA A 63 -4.47 7.49 -3.39
N ALA A 64 -4.37 6.91 -4.58
CA ALA A 64 -5.12 5.70 -4.94
C ALA A 64 -4.75 4.52 -4.02
N ILE A 65 -3.45 4.29 -3.78
CA ILE A 65 -2.98 3.24 -2.85
C ILE A 65 -3.54 3.45 -1.43
N ALA A 66 -3.47 4.68 -0.90
CA ALA A 66 -4.02 4.97 0.42
C ALA A 66 -5.54 4.73 0.47
N ASN A 67 -6.27 5.12 -0.57
CA ASN A 67 -7.69 4.86 -0.69
C ASN A 67 -8.03 3.37 -0.80
N ASP A 68 -7.27 2.60 -1.57
CA ASP A 68 -7.44 1.15 -1.71
C ASP A 68 -7.23 0.45 -0.35
N VAL A 69 -6.22 0.88 0.43
CA VAL A 69 -6.02 0.38 1.80
C VAL A 69 -7.25 0.68 2.68
N ARG A 70 -7.84 1.88 2.57
CA ARG A 70 -9.08 2.22 3.30
C ARG A 70 -10.28 1.42 2.81
N GLN A 71 -10.34 1.07 1.52
CA GLN A 71 -11.39 0.19 0.99
C GLN A 71 -11.26 -1.22 1.55
N VAL A 72 -10.04 -1.76 1.65
CA VAL A 72 -9.80 -3.07 2.28
C VAL A 72 -10.27 -3.10 3.73
N CYS A 73 -10.13 -2.01 4.48
CA CYS A 73 -10.67 -1.90 5.84
C CYS A 73 -12.21 -2.00 5.90
N ARG A 74 -12.90 -1.68 4.81
CA ARG A 74 -14.37 -1.69 4.70
C ARG A 74 -14.91 -3.02 4.17
N LEU A 75 -14.07 -3.84 3.54
CA LEU A 75 -14.45 -5.19 3.17
C LEU A 75 -14.63 -6.00 4.47
N ASN A 76 -15.79 -6.62 4.65
CA ASN A 76 -16.03 -7.51 5.78
C ASN A 76 -14.92 -8.57 5.83
N ASP A 77 -14.39 -8.82 7.03
CA ASP A 77 -13.29 -9.76 7.27
C ASP A 77 -13.67 -11.13 6.68
N PRO A 78 -12.94 -11.66 5.68
CA PRO A 78 -13.23 -12.99 5.12
C PRO A 78 -12.87 -14.11 6.10
N VAL A 79 -12.16 -13.80 7.19
CA VAL A 79 -11.77 -14.76 8.23
C VAL A 79 -12.98 -15.03 9.15
N GLY A 80 -13.94 -15.80 8.64
CA GLY A 80 -15.15 -16.18 9.38
C GLY A 80 -16.27 -16.78 8.54
N HIS A 81 -16.22 -16.65 7.21
CA HIS A 81 -17.18 -17.29 6.32
C HIS A 81 -16.54 -18.52 5.68
N VAL A 82 -16.80 -19.70 6.26
CA VAL A 82 -16.80 -20.95 5.49
C VAL A 82 -17.88 -20.76 4.43
N LEU A 83 -17.48 -20.64 3.18
CA LEU A 83 -18.39 -20.77 2.05
C LEU A 83 -18.74 -22.25 1.96
N ASP A 84 -19.79 -22.68 2.66
CA ASP A 84 -20.46 -23.94 2.31
C ASP A 84 -21.24 -23.68 1.02
N GLY A 85 -20.75 -24.30 -0.06
CA GLY A 85 -21.34 -24.33 -1.40
C GLY A 85 -20.75 -25.46 -2.21
#